data_AF-A0A1Z9AGG1-F1
#
_entry.id   AF-A0A1Z9AGG1-F1
#
_cell.length_a   1.000
_cell.length_b   1.000
_cell.length_c   1.000
_cell.angle_alpha   90.00
_cell.angle_beta   90.00
_cell.angle_gamma   90.00
#
_symmetry.space_group_name_H-M   'P 1'
#
loop_
_entity.id
_entity.type
_entity.pdbx_description
1 polymer ?
#
loop_
_entity_poly.entity_id
_entity_poly.type
_entity_poly.pdbx_seq_one_letter_code
_entity_poly.pdbx_strand_id
1 'polypeptide(L)'
;MFANQAQLDLFEQYFYDINQFGRIPGNETEYSDMVDLLEKKLAIFETSADLVASAGKFTLPSDMYKLGAILYNNIEVERITPKEWIIINQSPLTIPSNARPIYKTAGTNLIEAKGTATLTSGVSAQYVKKPATVIWAHKTLFNEPLYDPTN
;
A
#
# COMPACT_ATOMS: atom_id res chain seq x y z
N MET A 1 -3.74 14.61 19.94
CA MET A 1 -3.11 13.27 20.11
C MET A 1 -4.16 12.16 20.09
N PHE A 2 -5.22 12.22 20.92
CA PHE A 2 -6.29 11.19 20.93
C PHE A 2 -7.05 11.03 19.60
N ALA A 3 -7.24 12.10 18.83
CA ALA A 3 -7.88 12.01 17.51
C ALA A 3 -7.14 11.12 16.52
N ASN A 4 -5.81 11.29 16.44
CA ASN A 4 -4.96 10.53 15.52
C ASN A 4 -4.98 9.06 15.89
N GLN A 5 -4.94 8.76 17.19
CA GLN A 5 -5.06 7.39 17.69
C GLN A 5 -6.41 6.79 17.34
N ALA A 6 -7.52 7.49 17.64
CA ALA A 6 -8.86 6.99 17.35
C ALA A 6 -9.11 6.78 15.84
N GLN A 7 -8.59 7.67 14.99
CA GLN A 7 -8.69 7.51 13.54
C GLN A 7 -7.88 6.30 13.04
N LEU A 8 -6.67 6.10 13.59
CA LEU A 8 -5.84 4.95 13.25
C LEU A 8 -6.50 3.65 13.72
N ASP A 9 -7.00 3.59 14.96
CA ASP A 9 -7.72 2.43 15.50
C ASP A 9 -8.93 2.05 14.64
N LEU A 10 -9.72 3.03 14.21
CA LEU A 10 -10.87 2.80 13.32
C LEU A 10 -10.44 2.28 11.94
N PHE A 11 -9.36 2.83 11.40
CA PHE A 11 -8.81 2.38 10.12
C PHE A 11 -8.29 0.94 10.21
N GLU A 12 -7.60 0.57 11.29
CA GLU A 12 -7.17 -0.80 11.52
C GLU A 12 -8.36 -1.76 11.67
N GLN A 13 -9.42 -1.32 12.38
CA GLN A 13 -10.65 -2.08 12.55
C GLN A 13 -11.27 -2.49 11.22
N TYR A 14 -11.23 -1.64 10.18
CA TYR A 14 -11.76 -2.01 8.85
C TYR A 14 -11.11 -3.27 8.28
N PHE A 15 -9.80 -3.45 8.45
CA PHE A 15 -9.12 -4.66 7.98
C PHE A 15 -9.51 -5.90 8.80
N TYR A 16 -9.69 -5.74 10.11
CA TYR A 16 -10.14 -6.84 10.97
C TYR A 16 -11.57 -7.27 10.62
N ASP A 17 -12.47 -6.30 10.43
CA ASP A 17 -13.87 -6.54 10.10
C ASP A 17 -14.02 -7.20 8.72
N ILE A 18 -13.27 -6.76 7.71
CA ILE A 18 -13.26 -7.40 6.38
C ILE A 18 -12.91 -8.90 6.50
N ASN A 19 -11.86 -9.22 7.27
CA ASN A 19 -11.47 -10.61 7.50
C ASN A 19 -12.50 -11.41 8.31
N GLN A 20 -13.33 -10.76 9.12
CA GLN A 20 -14.38 -11.40 9.90
C GLN A 20 -15.63 -11.65 9.04
N PHE A 21 -16.13 -10.63 8.36
CA PHE A 21 -17.32 -10.72 7.51
C PHE A 21 -17.08 -11.60 6.28
N GLY A 22 -15.86 -11.61 5.74
CA GLY A 22 -15.47 -12.51 4.64
C GLY A 22 -15.45 -14.01 4.99
N ARG A 23 -15.70 -14.39 6.25
CA ARG A 23 -15.87 -15.81 6.66
C ARG A 23 -17.27 -16.34 6.37
N ILE A 24 -18.24 -15.45 6.21
CA ILE A 24 -19.62 -15.78 5.91
C ILE A 24 -19.82 -15.56 4.41
N PRO A 25 -20.50 -16.46 3.68
CA PRO A 25 -20.84 -16.20 2.29
C PRO A 25 -21.58 -14.87 2.17
N GLY A 26 -21.06 -13.98 1.32
CA GLY A 26 -21.62 -12.66 1.09
C GLY A 26 -23.03 -12.70 0.50
N ASN A 27 -23.67 -11.54 0.44
CA ASN A 27 -24.91 -11.36 -0.29
C ASN A 27 -24.67 -10.38 -1.43
N GLU A 28 -25.29 -10.58 -2.59
CA GLU A 28 -25.06 -9.68 -3.75
C GLU A 28 -25.89 -8.39 -3.66
N THR A 29 -26.32 -8.00 -2.45
CA THR A 29 -27.13 -6.80 -2.25
C THR A 29 -26.24 -5.59 -2.04
N GLU A 30 -26.24 -4.67 -3.00
CA GLU A 30 -25.34 -3.50 -3.11
C GLU A 30 -25.25 -2.60 -1.86
N TYR A 31 -26.27 -2.60 -1.00
CA TYR A 31 -26.31 -1.76 0.20
C TYR A 31 -26.23 -2.54 1.53
N SER A 32 -26.29 -3.87 1.50
CA SER A 32 -26.32 -4.70 2.71
C SER A 32 -25.19 -5.73 2.81
N ASP A 33 -24.30 -5.79 1.83
CA ASP A 33 -23.03 -6.50 2.00
C ASP A 33 -22.06 -5.64 2.82
N MET A 34 -21.72 -6.14 4.01
CA MET A 34 -20.79 -5.47 4.93
C MET A 34 -19.36 -5.45 4.39
N VAL A 35 -18.96 -6.47 3.61
CA VAL A 35 -17.62 -6.53 3.01
C VAL A 35 -17.47 -5.42 1.98
N ASP A 36 -18.43 -5.30 1.05
CA ASP A 36 -18.44 -4.25 0.03
C ASP A 36 -18.46 -2.84 0.65
N LEU A 37 -19.26 -2.63 1.71
CA LEU A 37 -19.28 -1.35 2.41
C LEU A 37 -17.92 -1.00 3.04
N LEU A 38 -17.23 -1.97 3.63
CA LEU A 38 -15.91 -1.76 4.24
C LEU A 38 -14.83 -1.54 3.18
N GLU A 39 -14.88 -2.26 2.07
CA GLU A 39 -13.98 -2.06 0.92
C GLU A 39 -14.17 -0.67 0.31
N LYS A 40 -15.41 -0.20 0.13
CA LYS A 40 -15.70 1.18 -0.32
C LYS A 40 -15.11 2.24 0.61
N LYS A 41 -15.15 2.02 1.93
CA LYS A 41 -14.51 2.94 2.90
C LYS A 41 -12.98 2.88 2.80
N LEU A 42 -12.42 1.70 2.57
CA LEU A 42 -10.98 1.51 2.42
C LEU A 42 -10.45 2.12 1.11
N ALA A 43 -11.24 2.10 0.05
CA ALA A 43 -10.90 2.61 -1.28
C ALA A 43 -10.45 4.09 -1.26
N ILE A 44 -10.94 4.89 -0.31
CA ILE A 44 -10.54 6.30 -0.13
C ILE A 44 -9.04 6.42 0.23
N PHE A 45 -8.47 5.37 0.82
CA PHE A 45 -7.06 5.29 1.21
C PHE A 45 -6.19 4.60 0.15
N GLU A 46 -6.78 4.05 -0.91
CA GLU A 46 -6.03 3.49 -2.03
C GLU A 46 -5.42 4.60 -2.86
N THR A 47 -4.13 4.46 -3.16
CA THR A 47 -3.39 5.42 -3.97
C THR A 47 -2.29 4.71 -4.73
N SER A 48 -1.75 5.38 -5.73
CA SER A 48 -0.54 4.96 -6.44
C SER A 48 0.54 6.02 -6.34
N ALA A 49 1.79 5.60 -6.29
CA ALA A 49 2.94 6.49 -6.38
C ALA A 49 4.03 5.89 -7.28
N ASP A 50 4.67 6.74 -8.06
CA ASP A 50 5.86 6.36 -8.81
C ASP A 50 7.04 6.16 -7.86
N LEU A 51 7.79 5.08 -8.07
CA LEU A 51 8.91 4.72 -7.23
C LEU A 51 10.21 5.25 -7.82
N VAL A 52 11.05 5.80 -6.97
CA VAL A 52 12.38 6.27 -7.34
C VAL A 52 13.40 5.17 -7.07
N ALA A 53 14.18 4.81 -8.10
CA ALA A 53 15.28 3.87 -7.94
C ALA A 53 16.54 4.56 -7.42
N SER A 54 17.22 3.91 -6.49
CA SER A 54 18.58 4.24 -6.06
C SER A 54 19.40 2.95 -5.98
N ALA A 55 20.56 2.93 -6.64
CA ALA A 55 21.44 1.76 -6.70
C ALA A 55 20.73 0.44 -7.09
N GLY A 56 19.79 0.50 -8.04
CA GLY A 56 19.04 -0.67 -8.53
C GLY A 56 17.94 -1.19 -7.60
N LYS A 57 17.58 -0.42 -6.56
CA LYS A 57 16.48 -0.71 -5.65
C LYS A 57 15.49 0.43 -5.63
N PHE A 58 14.20 0.13 -5.45
CA PHE A 58 13.15 1.12 -5.30
C PHE A 58 12.75 1.25 -3.83
N THR A 59 12.59 2.49 -3.38
CA THR A 59 12.10 2.81 -2.03
C THR A 59 10.58 2.89 -2.06
N LEU A 60 9.91 2.09 -1.23
CA LEU A 60 8.47 2.14 -1.05
C LEU A 60 8.06 3.43 -0.30
N PRO A 61 6.85 3.95 -0.55
CA PRO A 61 6.36 5.17 0.12
C PRO A 61 6.31 5.03 1.65
N SER A 62 6.67 6.08 2.37
CA SER A 62 6.75 6.08 3.85
C SER A 62 5.38 6.17 4.53
N ASP A 63 4.41 6.72 3.82
CA ASP A 63 3.00 6.83 4.20
C ASP A 63 2.21 5.54 3.93
N MET A 64 2.83 4.53 3.31
CA MET A 64 2.20 3.23 3.05
C MET A 64 1.85 2.51 4.35
N TYR A 65 0.62 2.03 4.45
CA TYR A 65 0.17 1.08 5.47
C TYR A 65 0.26 -0.37 4.96
N LYS A 66 -0.28 -0.64 3.78
CA LYS A 66 -0.27 -1.96 3.16
C LYS A 66 0.01 -1.86 1.67
N LEU A 67 0.97 -2.65 1.19
CA LEU A 67 1.27 -2.77 -0.24
C LEU A 67 0.16 -3.56 -0.93
N GLY A 68 -0.35 -3.03 -2.05
CA GLY A 68 -1.26 -3.72 -2.95
C GLY A 68 -0.46 -4.43 -4.05
N ALA A 69 -0.19 -3.71 -5.14
CA ALA A 69 0.53 -4.21 -6.30
C ALA A 69 1.71 -3.30 -6.67
N ILE A 70 2.70 -3.85 -7.38
CA ILE A 70 3.75 -3.07 -8.03
C ILE A 70 3.54 -3.21 -9.53
N LEU A 71 3.67 -2.09 -10.23
CA LEU A 71 3.45 -2.01 -11.67
C LEU A 71 4.75 -1.55 -12.34
N TYR A 72 5.04 -2.11 -13.51
CA TYR A 72 6.05 -1.63 -14.43
C TYR A 72 5.37 -1.29 -15.76
N ASN A 73 5.29 -0.01 -16.12
CA ASN A 73 4.56 0.45 -17.32
C ASN A 73 3.15 -0.17 -17.44
N ASN A 74 2.37 -0.14 -16.35
CA ASN A 74 1.04 -0.73 -16.21
C ASN A 74 0.96 -2.28 -16.27
N ILE A 75 2.10 -2.97 -16.25
CA ILE A 75 2.16 -4.42 -16.13
C ILE A 75 2.44 -4.78 -14.68
N GLU A 76 1.62 -5.66 -14.10
CA GLU A 76 1.85 -6.14 -12.74
C GLU A 76 3.19 -6.87 -12.63
N VAL A 77 3.96 -6.48 -11.61
CA VAL A 77 5.25 -7.07 -11.27
C VAL A 77 4.99 -8.11 -10.19
N GLU A 78 5.29 -9.36 -10.51
CA GLU A 78 4.98 -10.48 -9.63
C GLU A 78 5.92 -10.51 -8.41
N ARG A 79 5.34 -10.67 -7.22
CA ARG A 79 6.12 -10.82 -6.00
C ARG A 79 6.70 -12.23 -5.90
N ILE A 80 8.01 -12.31 -5.74
CA ILE A 80 8.69 -13.57 -5.47
C ILE A 80 9.51 -13.53 -4.19
N THR A 81 9.74 -14.69 -3.60
CA THR A 81 10.60 -14.84 -2.43
C THR A 81 12.07 -14.66 -2.82
N PRO A 82 12.94 -14.24 -1.88
CA PRO A 82 14.38 -14.18 -2.14
C PRO A 82 14.99 -15.52 -2.57
N LYS A 83 14.39 -16.66 -2.16
CA LYS A 83 14.81 -18.00 -2.58
C LYS A 83 14.49 -18.25 -4.05
N GLU A 84 13.26 -17.97 -4.47
CA GLU A 84 12.84 -18.11 -5.87
C GLU A 84 13.65 -17.20 -6.80
N TRP A 85 14.01 -16.00 -6.33
CA TRP A 85 14.86 -15.07 -7.09
C TRP A 85 16.19 -15.71 -7.52
N ILE A 86 16.82 -16.50 -6.65
CA ILE A 86 18.07 -17.18 -6.97
C ILE A 86 17.83 -18.25 -8.03
N ILE A 87 16.78 -19.06 -7.84
CA ILE A 87 16.44 -20.18 -8.75
C ILE A 87 16.10 -19.66 -10.14
N ILE A 88 15.28 -18.60 -10.22
CA ILE A 88 14.86 -17.97 -11.48
C ILE A 88 16.07 -17.39 -12.22
N ASN A 89 17.01 -16.75 -11.52
CA ASN A 89 18.21 -16.20 -12.17
C ASN A 89 19.18 -17.28 -12.68
N GLN A 90 19.12 -18.49 -12.14
CA GLN A 90 19.94 -19.62 -12.59
C GLN A 90 19.26 -20.43 -13.70
N SER A 91 17.94 -20.27 -13.88
CA SER A 91 17.14 -21.09 -14.78
C SER A 91 16.85 -20.35 -16.08
N PRO A 92 17.41 -20.77 -17.23
CA PRO A 92 17.27 -20.03 -18.49
C PRO A 92 15.84 -19.98 -19.04
N LEU A 93 14.98 -20.93 -18.66
CA LEU A 93 13.59 -21.02 -19.13
C LEU A 93 12.61 -20.14 -18.34
N THR A 94 12.98 -19.70 -17.14
CA THR A 94 12.12 -18.89 -16.26
C THR A 94 12.63 -17.46 -16.10
N ILE A 95 13.57 -17.05 -16.95
CA ILE A 95 14.11 -15.68 -16.93
C ILE A 95 12.96 -14.67 -17.10
N PRO A 96 12.85 -13.67 -16.20
CA PRO A 96 11.85 -12.63 -16.31
C PRO A 96 12.02 -11.80 -17.59
N SER A 97 10.91 -11.26 -18.07
CA SER A 97 10.89 -10.36 -19.22
C SER A 97 10.16 -9.07 -18.84
N ASN A 98 10.26 -8.04 -19.66
CA ASN A 98 9.49 -6.81 -19.42
C ASN A 98 7.97 -7.02 -19.49
N ALA A 99 7.51 -8.12 -20.10
CA ALA A 99 6.09 -8.51 -20.15
C ALA A 99 5.65 -9.35 -18.94
N ARG A 100 6.61 -9.94 -18.21
CA ARG A 100 6.40 -10.71 -16.98
C ARG A 100 7.50 -10.37 -15.98
N PRO A 101 7.51 -9.14 -15.45
CA PRO A 101 8.53 -8.70 -14.53
C PRO A 101 8.27 -9.27 -13.14
N ILE A 102 9.34 -9.42 -12.35
CA ILE A 102 9.28 -9.96 -10.99
C ILE A 102 9.97 -8.99 -10.03
N TYR A 103 9.56 -9.00 -8.76
CA TYR A 103 10.23 -8.24 -7.70
C TYR A 103 10.40 -9.07 -6.44
N LYS A 104 11.41 -8.72 -5.64
CA LYS A 104 11.61 -9.22 -4.28
C LYS A 104 11.79 -8.06 -3.32
N THR A 105 11.59 -8.32 -2.04
CA THR A 105 11.97 -7.41 -0.97
C THR A 105 13.49 -7.44 -0.77
N ALA A 106 14.12 -6.27 -0.70
CA ALA A 106 15.57 -6.08 -0.60
C ALA A 106 16.02 -5.36 0.69
N GLY A 107 15.13 -5.28 1.68
CA GLY A 107 15.33 -4.62 2.97
C GLY A 107 14.02 -4.05 3.51
N THR A 108 14.10 -3.20 4.53
CA THR A 108 12.95 -2.45 5.05
C THR A 108 12.50 -1.43 4.00
N ASN A 109 11.26 -1.54 3.54
CA ASN A 109 10.66 -0.65 2.53
C ASN A 109 11.47 -0.53 1.23
N LEU A 110 12.26 -1.53 0.89
CA LEU A 110 13.05 -1.57 -0.34
C LEU A 110 12.66 -2.79 -1.15
N ILE A 111 12.50 -2.58 -2.45
CA ILE A 111 12.27 -3.66 -3.41
C ILE A 111 13.33 -3.64 -4.50
N GLU A 112 13.61 -4.80 -5.06
CA GLU A 112 14.42 -4.98 -6.26
C GLU A 112 13.52 -5.61 -7.32
N ALA A 113 13.36 -4.92 -8.45
CA ALA A 113 12.49 -5.35 -9.54
C ALA A 113 13.33 -5.68 -10.78
N LYS A 114 12.92 -6.71 -11.52
CA LYS A 114 13.64 -7.22 -12.68
C LYS A 114 12.66 -7.65 -13.78
N GLY A 115 12.88 -7.09 -14.97
CA GLY A 115 12.33 -7.59 -16.22
C GLY A 115 13.43 -8.34 -16.97
N THR A 116 13.64 -8.01 -18.24
CA THR A 116 14.79 -8.54 -19.00
C THR A 116 16.13 -8.16 -18.36
N ALA A 117 16.18 -6.98 -17.73
CA ALA A 117 17.27 -6.52 -16.88
C ALA A 117 16.70 -6.00 -15.55
N THR A 118 17.59 -5.66 -14.61
CA THR A 118 17.20 -4.94 -13.39
C THR A 118 16.52 -3.63 -13.78
N LEU A 119 15.32 -3.39 -13.25
CA LEU A 119 14.55 -2.19 -13.55
C LEU A 119 15.08 -1.03 -12.71
N THR A 120 15.12 0.17 -13.30
CA THR A 120 15.60 1.39 -12.65
C THR A 120 14.65 2.58 -12.82
N SER A 121 13.58 2.43 -13.60
CA SER A 121 12.57 3.45 -13.84
C SER A 121 11.26 2.80 -14.30
N GLY A 122 10.18 3.59 -14.37
CA GLY A 122 8.87 3.12 -14.85
C GLY A 122 8.16 2.16 -13.90
N VAL A 123 8.59 2.10 -12.63
CA VAL A 123 7.98 1.29 -11.59
C VAL A 123 7.13 2.17 -10.69
N SER A 124 5.89 1.77 -10.43
CA SER A 124 4.98 2.41 -9.49
C SER A 124 4.44 1.38 -8.49
N ALA A 125 4.02 1.85 -7.32
CA ALA A 125 3.35 1.02 -6.32
C ALA A 125 1.92 1.49 -6.15
N GLN A 126 0.99 0.55 -6.12
CA GLN A 126 -0.36 0.72 -5.60
C GLN A 126 -0.40 0.25 -4.15
N TYR A 127 -0.98 1.07 -3.28
CA TYR A 127 -0.96 0.81 -1.86
C TYR A 127 -2.09 1.51 -1.13
N VAL A 128 -2.38 1.02 0.07
CA VAL A 128 -3.24 1.71 1.02
C VAL A 128 -2.37 2.62 1.87
N LYS A 129 -2.61 3.94 1.81
CA LYS A 129 -1.90 4.94 2.62
C LYS A 129 -2.48 5.03 4.04
N LYS A 130 -1.65 5.42 4.99
CA LYS A 130 -2.08 5.74 6.36
C LYS A 130 -3.03 6.95 6.33
N PRO A 131 -4.03 7.02 7.23
CA PRO A 131 -4.89 8.19 7.35
C PRO A 131 -4.08 9.47 7.58
N ALA A 132 -4.54 10.58 7.00
CA ALA A 132 -3.93 11.89 7.22
C ALA A 132 -3.99 12.27 8.71
N THR A 133 -2.99 12.97 9.21
CA THR A 133 -2.99 13.45 10.60
C THR A 133 -4.18 14.37 10.82
N VAL A 134 -4.99 14.08 11.84
CA VAL A 134 -6.09 14.92 12.27
C VAL A 134 -5.53 16.22 12.85
N ILE A 135 -5.88 17.33 12.21
CA ILE A 135 -5.63 18.67 12.70
C ILE A 135 -6.99 19.24 13.10
N TRP A 136 -7.17 19.43 14.41
CA TRP A 136 -8.28 20.24 14.90
C TRP A 136 -7.81 21.69 14.90
N ALA A 137 -8.50 22.57 14.17
CA ALA A 137 -8.24 24.02 14.09
C ALA A 137 -8.47 24.73 15.43
N HIS A 138 -7.72 24.33 16.45
CA HIS A 138 -7.67 24.94 17.76
C HIS A 138 -6.21 25.20 18.14
N LYS A 139 -5.94 26.39 18.67
CA LYS A 139 -4.71 26.72 19.38
C LYS A 139 -5.02 26.65 20.88
N THR A 140 -4.21 25.92 21.62
CA THR A 140 -4.26 25.98 23.08
C THR A 140 -3.54 27.23 23.56
N LEU A 141 -4.30 28.24 23.98
CA LEU A 141 -3.77 29.42 24.69
C LEU A 141 -4.25 29.31 26.14
N PHE A 142 -3.34 29.42 27.11
CA PHE A 142 -3.68 29.30 28.55
C PHE A 142 -4.48 28.04 28.92
N ASN A 143 -4.16 26.88 28.31
CA ASN A 143 -4.83 25.61 28.59
C ASN A 143 -6.32 25.54 28.18
N GLU A 144 -6.81 26.53 27.41
CA GLU A 144 -8.14 26.49 26.80
C GLU A 144 -8.03 26.36 25.26
N PRO A 145 -8.87 25.52 24.62
CA PRO A 145 -8.90 25.39 23.18
C PRO A 145 -9.62 26.61 22.56
N LEU A 146 -8.88 27.46 21.84
CA LEU A 146 -9.42 28.58 21.06
C LEU A 146 -9.36 28.25 19.56
N TYR A 147 -10.41 28.61 18.81
CA TYR A 147 -10.47 28.44 17.36
C TYR A 147 -9.31 29.15 16.64
N ASP A 148 -8.68 28.47 15.69
CA ASP A 148 -7.60 29.01 14.84
C ASP A 148 -8.08 29.20 13.40
N PRO A 149 -8.32 30.45 12.95
CA PRO A 149 -8.80 30.73 11.59
C PRO A 149 -7.73 30.61 10.50
N THR A 150 -6.50 30.19 10.83
CA THR A 150 -5.38 30.07 9.89
C THR A 150 -5.11 28.64 9.40
N ASN A 151 -5.90 27.65 9.87
CA ASN A 151 -6.10 26.34 9.24
C ASN A 151 -7.42 26.34 8.47
#